data_AF-A0A920EZ64-F1
#
_entry.id   AF-A0A920EZ64-F1
#
_cell.length_a   1.000
_cell.length_b   1.000
_cell.length_c   1.000
_cell.angle_alpha   90.00
_cell.angle_beta   90.00
_cell.angle_gamma   90.00
#
_symmetry.space_group_name_H-M   'P 1'
#
loop_
_entity.id
_entity.type
_entity.pdbx_description
1 polymer ?
#
loop_
_entity_poly.entity_id
_entity_poly.type
_entity_poly.pdbx_seq_one_letter_code
_entity_poly.pdbx_strand_id
1 'polypeptide(L)'
;MVQSMKPGSVIVDMAVEQGGNCEGSEIDTIKEFNGVKVIGFTNLPAMVSSDSSALYSRNIYDFARLIISEEKTLVIPDDDDIVQATLVIKEGQLWKP
;
A
#
# COMPACT_ATOMS: atom_id res chain seq x y z
N MET A 1 16.91 -18.02 -12.24
CA MET A 1 17.59 -16.71 -12.27
C MET A 1 18.27 -16.34 -10.95
N VAL A 2 17.62 -16.52 -9.79
CA VAL A 2 18.21 -16.18 -8.48
C VAL A 2 19.54 -16.92 -8.23
N GLN A 3 19.59 -18.23 -8.51
CA GLN A 3 20.78 -19.06 -8.27
C GLN A 3 22.02 -18.68 -9.10
N SER A 4 21.85 -17.95 -10.21
CA SER A 4 22.98 -17.49 -11.05
C SER A 4 23.53 -16.14 -10.62
N MET A 5 22.93 -15.48 -9.62
CA MET A 5 23.46 -14.23 -9.09
C MET A 5 24.71 -14.49 -8.24
N LYS A 6 25.53 -13.45 -8.08
CA LYS A 6 26.74 -13.54 -7.25
C LYS A 6 26.36 -13.77 -5.78
N PRO A 7 27.05 -14.66 -5.05
CA PRO A 7 26.87 -14.77 -3.60
C PRO A 7 27.02 -13.41 -2.91
N GLY A 8 26.17 -13.15 -1.92
CA GLY A 8 26.03 -11.87 -1.24
C GLY A 8 25.03 -10.89 -1.87
N SER A 9 24.45 -11.23 -3.04
CA SER A 9 23.38 -10.41 -3.63
C SER A 9 22.13 -10.42 -2.75
N VAL A 10 21.32 -9.36 -2.86
CA VAL A 10 20.05 -9.22 -2.14
C VAL A 10 18.94 -8.83 -3.12
N ILE A 11 17.80 -9.51 -3.02
CA ILE A 11 16.54 -9.18 -3.69
C ILE A 11 15.56 -8.72 -2.63
N VAL A 12 14.89 -7.59 -2.88
CA VAL A 12 13.72 -7.15 -2.09
C VAL A 12 12.51 -7.27 -3.00
N ASP A 13 11.63 -8.21 -2.71
CA ASP A 13 10.42 -8.44 -3.49
C ASP A 13 9.23 -7.74 -2.84
N MET A 14 8.91 -6.56 -3.35
CA MET A 14 7.80 -5.74 -2.84
C MET A 14 6.42 -6.24 -3.27
N ALA A 15 6.33 -7.27 -4.14
CA ALA A 15 5.07 -7.78 -4.68
C ALA A 15 4.67 -9.14 -4.09
N VAL A 16 5.34 -9.58 -3.02
CA VAL A 16 5.21 -10.94 -2.44
C VAL A 16 3.77 -11.30 -2.02
N GLU A 17 2.96 -10.32 -1.60
CA GLU A 17 1.54 -10.52 -1.27
C GLU A 17 0.65 -10.87 -2.46
N GLN A 18 1.04 -10.48 -3.68
CA GLN A 18 0.28 -10.69 -4.92
C GLN A 18 0.86 -11.85 -5.77
N GLY A 19 1.68 -12.71 -5.16
CA GLY A 19 2.36 -13.84 -5.79
C GLY A 19 3.87 -13.66 -5.96
N GLY A 20 4.39 -12.43 -5.82
CA GLY A 20 5.82 -12.13 -5.87
C GLY A 20 6.40 -12.01 -7.28
N ASN A 21 7.40 -11.16 -7.43
CA ASN A 21 8.19 -11.07 -8.67
C ASN A 21 9.35 -12.08 -8.68
N CYS A 22 9.76 -12.57 -7.51
CA CYS A 22 10.88 -13.47 -7.36
C CYS A 22 10.41 -14.86 -6.96
N GLU A 23 10.65 -15.85 -7.83
CA GLU A 23 10.42 -17.26 -7.51
C GLU A 23 11.23 -17.65 -6.25
N GLY A 24 10.54 -18.23 -5.26
CA GLY A 24 11.11 -18.55 -3.95
C GLY A 24 10.99 -17.44 -2.90
N SER A 25 10.40 -16.29 -3.23
CA SER A 25 9.98 -15.29 -2.24
C SER A 25 8.87 -15.88 -1.35
N GLU A 26 8.97 -15.68 -0.04
CA GLU A 26 8.01 -16.17 0.95
C GLU A 26 7.59 -15.02 1.86
N ILE A 27 6.27 -14.88 2.04
CA ILE A 27 5.64 -13.80 2.79
C ILE A 27 6.24 -13.67 4.19
N ASP A 28 6.66 -12.45 4.51
CA ASP A 28 7.19 -12.01 5.78
C ASP A 28 8.45 -12.77 6.26
N THR A 29 9.28 -13.21 5.30
CA THR A 29 10.55 -13.88 5.60
C THR A 29 11.72 -13.31 4.82
N ILE A 30 12.94 -13.68 5.27
CA ILE A 30 14.17 -13.55 4.50
C ILE A 30 14.68 -14.97 4.22
N LYS A 31 14.71 -15.37 2.96
CA LYS A 31 15.25 -16.66 2.52
C LYS A 31 16.61 -16.48 1.88
N GLU A 32 17.40 -17.55 1.88
CA GLU A 32 18.68 -17.57 1.19
C GLU A 32 18.72 -18.70 0.16
N PHE A 33 19.10 -18.37 -1.07
CA PHE A 33 19.24 -19.32 -2.18
C PHE A 33 20.64 -19.15 -2.78
N ASN A 34 21.50 -20.16 -2.63
CA ASN A 34 22.87 -20.15 -3.18
C ASN A 34 23.67 -18.87 -2.83
N GLY A 35 23.57 -18.42 -1.57
CA GLY A 35 24.24 -17.22 -1.09
C GLY A 35 23.53 -15.89 -1.43
N VAL A 36 22.35 -15.93 -2.04
CA VAL A 36 21.55 -14.74 -2.39
C VAL A 36 20.38 -14.62 -1.41
N LYS A 37 20.21 -13.46 -0.77
CA LYS A 37 19.09 -13.22 0.15
C LYS A 37 17.87 -12.69 -0.61
N VAL A 38 16.70 -13.25 -0.35
CA VAL A 38 15.41 -12.81 -0.89
C VAL A 38 14.55 -12.37 0.28
N ILE A 39 14.20 -11.09 0.31
CA ILE A 39 13.40 -10.44 1.35
C ILE A 39 11.99 -10.27 0.83
N GLY A 40 11.02 -10.89 1.50
CA GLY A 40 9.61 -10.90 1.11
C GLY A 40 8.69 -10.31 2.18
N PHE A 41 9.05 -9.18 2.79
CA PHE A 41 8.17 -8.51 3.75
C PHE A 41 7.03 -7.75 3.05
N THR A 42 5.80 -7.95 3.52
CA THR A 42 4.60 -7.33 2.95
C THR A 42 4.39 -5.90 3.43
N ASN A 43 4.64 -5.64 4.72
CA ASN A 43 4.41 -4.33 5.34
C ASN A 43 5.70 -3.52 5.52
N LEU A 44 6.37 -3.23 4.42
CA LEU A 44 7.55 -2.35 4.42
C LEU A 44 7.25 -0.94 5.00
N PRO A 45 6.08 -0.30 4.75
CA PRO A 45 5.77 1.00 5.36
C PRO A 45 5.79 0.99 6.88
N ALA A 46 5.43 -0.12 7.54
CA ALA A 46 5.50 -0.25 8.99
C ALA A 46 6.93 -0.26 9.54
N MET A 47 7.94 -0.60 8.73
CA MET A 47 9.35 -0.54 9.14
C MET A 47 9.86 0.91 9.23
N VAL A 48 9.14 1.86 8.64
CA VAL A 48 9.37 3.32 8.72
C VAL A 48 8.12 4.01 9.24
N SER A 49 7.56 3.48 10.33
CA SER A 49 6.23 3.81 10.84
C SER A 49 5.99 5.31 11.10
N SER A 50 6.98 6.03 11.64
CA SER A 50 6.86 7.47 11.92
C SER A 50 6.60 8.27 10.65
N ASP A 51 7.43 8.08 9.62
CA ASP A 51 7.32 8.81 8.35
C ASP A 51 6.09 8.37 7.57
N SER A 52 5.82 7.06 7.49
CA SER A 52 4.60 6.52 6.88
C SER A 52 3.34 7.12 7.51
N SER A 53 3.30 7.24 8.84
CA SER A 53 2.16 7.81 9.56
C SER A 53 1.99 9.30 9.26
N ALA A 54 3.09 10.06 9.21
CA ALA A 54 3.05 11.49 8.89
C ALA A 54 2.53 11.73 7.46
N LEU A 55 3.03 10.99 6.48
CA LEU A 55 2.61 11.10 5.08
C LEU A 55 1.15 10.64 4.89
N TYR A 56 0.75 9.54 5.52
CA TYR A 56 -0.63 9.06 5.43
C TYR A 56 -1.62 10.02 6.10
N SER A 57 -1.28 10.56 7.28
CA SER A 57 -2.07 11.59 7.96
C SER A 57 -2.30 12.80 7.06
N ARG A 58 -1.28 13.22 6.30
CA ARG A 58 -1.40 14.31 5.34
C ARG A 58 -2.39 13.99 4.22
N ASN A 59 -2.34 12.77 3.66
CA ASN A 59 -3.31 12.33 2.64
C ASN A 59 -4.74 12.36 3.18
N ILE A 60 -4.96 11.86 4.39
CA ILE A 60 -6.28 11.90 5.05
C ILE A 60 -6.73 13.33 5.31
N TYR A 61 -5.85 14.21 5.78
CA TYR A 61 -6.16 15.61 5.99
C TYR A 61 -6.55 16.33 4.71
N ASP A 62 -5.80 16.13 3.62
CA ASP A 62 -6.08 16.76 2.34
C ASP A 62 -7.38 16.22 1.74
N PHE A 63 -7.67 14.93 1.86
CA PHE A 63 -8.95 14.34 1.45
C PHE A 63 -10.13 14.82 2.32
N ALA A 64 -9.94 14.93 3.64
CA ALA A 64 -10.94 15.43 4.58
C ALA A 64 -11.45 16.82 4.20
N ARG A 65 -10.60 17.66 3.60
CA ARG A 65 -10.99 19.00 3.12
C ARG A 65 -11.96 18.97 1.93
N LEU A 66 -12.06 17.85 1.21
CA LEU A 66 -13.02 17.66 0.13
C LEU A 66 -14.39 17.22 0.66
N ILE A 67 -14.43 16.55 1.82
CA ILE A 67 -15.63 15.90 2.36
C ILE A 67 -16.14 16.52 3.66
N ILE A 68 -15.49 17.54 4.21
CA ILE A 68 -15.93 18.27 5.38
C ILE A 68 -16.23 19.72 5.00
N SER A 69 -17.47 20.15 5.20
CA SER A 69 -17.91 21.52 4.95
C SER A 69 -17.33 22.50 5.97
N GLU A 70 -17.46 23.81 5.70
CA GLU A 70 -17.05 24.85 6.65
C GLU A 70 -17.82 24.77 8.00
N GLU A 71 -19.06 24.27 7.96
CA GLU A 71 -19.90 23.99 9.12
C GLU A 71 -19.50 22.71 9.87
N LYS A 72 -18.39 22.07 9.48
CA LYS A 72 -17.85 20.85 10.08
C LYS A 72 -18.80 19.65 9.96
N THR A 73 -19.55 19.59 8.87
CA THR A 73 -20.43 18.46 8.55
C THR A 73 -19.84 17.62 7.43
N LEU A 74 -20.08 16.30 7.48
CA LEU A 74 -19.69 15.40 6.40
C LEU A 74 -20.57 15.67 5.18
N VAL A 75 -19.93 15.94 4.05
CA VAL A 75 -20.54 16.12 2.74
C VAL A 75 -19.90 15.15 1.76
N ILE A 76 -20.71 14.61 0.85
CA ILE A 76 -20.23 13.75 -0.24
C ILE A 76 -20.60 14.49 -1.53
N PRO A 77 -19.72 15.35 -2.07
CA PRO A 77 -20.00 16.11 -3.28
C PRO A 77 -20.21 15.17 -4.48
N ASP A 78 -21.26 15.41 -5.25
CA ASP A 78 -21.55 14.63 -6.46
C ASP A 78 -20.73 15.10 -7.68
N ASP A 79 -20.06 16.25 -7.56
CA ASP A 79 -19.25 16.92 -8.60
C ASP A 79 -17.73 16.85 -8.36
N ASP A 80 -17.26 16.25 -7.26
CA ASP A 80 -15.83 16.05 -7.00
C ASP A 80 -15.35 14.68 -7.50
N ASP A 81 -14.52 14.67 -8.54
CA ASP A 81 -14.02 13.46 -9.18
C ASP A 81 -13.26 12.53 -8.22
N ILE A 82 -12.52 13.08 -7.24
CA ILE A 82 -11.72 12.31 -6.29
C ILE A 82 -12.66 11.62 -5.29
N VAL A 83 -13.64 12.34 -4.76
CA VAL A 83 -14.66 11.77 -3.87
C VAL A 83 -15.46 10.70 -4.61
N GLN A 84 -15.86 10.97 -5.86
CA GLN A 84 -16.64 10.03 -6.65
C GLN A 84 -15.86 8.76 -7.04
N ALA A 85 -14.55 8.86 -7.29
CA ALA A 85 -13.70 7.72 -7.61
C ALA A 85 -13.33 6.86 -6.39
N THR A 86 -13.39 7.42 -5.18
CA THR A 86 -13.03 6.73 -3.94
C THR A 86 -14.23 6.22 -3.14
N LEU A 87 -15.44 6.69 -3.46
CA LEU A 87 -16.68 6.27 -2.81
C LEU A 87 -17.05 4.84 -3.20
N VAL A 88 -17.10 3.93 -2.21
CA VAL A 88 -17.49 2.52 -2.43
C VAL A 88 -18.93 2.25 -1.98
N ILE A 89 -19.40 2.92 -0.92
CA ILE A 89 -20.74 2.71 -0.36
C ILE A 89 -21.41 4.05 -0.09
N LYS A 90 -22.63 4.25 -0.59
CA LYS A 90 -23.49 5.41 -0.30
C LYS A 90 -24.83 4.88 0.21
N GLU A 91 -25.26 5.33 1.39
CA GLU A 91 -26.57 4.98 1.99
C GLU A 91 -26.83 3.46 2.09
N GLY A 92 -25.78 2.67 2.39
CA GLY A 92 -25.88 1.22 2.53
C GLY A 92 -25.95 0.45 1.22
N GLN A 93 -25.75 1.10 0.08
CA GLN A 93 -25.68 0.47 -1.24
C GLN A 93 -24.29 0.66 -1.86
N LEU A 94 -23.85 -0.32 -2.66
CA LEU A 94 -22.63 -0.23 -3.44
C LEU A 94 -22.73 0.96 -4.41
N TRP A 95 -21.79 1.91 -4.30
CA TRP A 95 -21.73 3.08 -5.16
C TRP A 95 -20.97 2.77 -6.43
N LYS A 96 -21.71 2.62 -7.54
CA LYS A 96 -21.22 2.19 -8.86
C LYS A 96 -20.54 0.79 -8.80
N PRO A 97 -21.01 -0.19 -9.59
CA PRO A 97 -20.38 -1.51 -9.64
C PRO A 97 -18.98 -1.47 -10.28
#